data_AF-A0A2U1M061-F1
#
_entry.id   AF-A0A2U1M061-F1
#
_cell.length_a   1.000
_cell.length_b   1.000
_cell.length_c   1.000
_cell.angle_alpha   90.00
_cell.angle_beta   90.00
_cell.angle_gamma   90.00
#
_symmetry.space_group_name_H-M   'P 1'
#
loop_
_entity.id
_entity.type
_entity.pdbx_description
1 polymer ?
#
loop_
_entity_poly.entity_id
_entity_poly.type
_entity_poly.pdbx_seq_one_letter_code
_entity_poly.pdbx_strand_id
1 'polypeptide(L)'
;MTSASLQKLKSLNWESLVQSLVNDSMTKAMPCALKERKSETELAFTALVSGNLGKLVPNEKAGEEDVRRVFSMHLHVSLYTPLAFGLRKNGAHLAVVGHGRDVANAKYSDWVRMRKPLEKLRPPSATELLLSSDGDHILEGCLTNFFVLCRKDNMEEDGESAENMQKSKYCYSLELQTAPISGGVLPGVVRKVVIEVCLQIGIPVREVAPSWSKRDLWEEAFVTNGLRLLQHVETIRVPVSWNLLSSKTWQEVTWEEKEFQGPRSITTVIQEEVIKRAKLEGHPVKAFIT
;
A
#
# COMPACT_ATOMS: atom_id res chain seq x y z
N MET A 1 -13.57 16.62 22.91
CA MET A 1 -13.23 17.52 21.78
C MET A 1 -14.40 18.50 21.60
N THR A 2 -14.18 19.81 21.61
CA THR A 2 -15.25 20.77 21.29
C THR A 2 -15.24 21.04 19.78
N SER A 3 -16.41 20.96 19.14
CA SER A 3 -16.53 21.09 17.68
C SER A 3 -16.11 22.46 17.14
N ALA A 4 -15.99 23.46 18.02
CA ALA A 4 -15.62 24.84 17.71
C ALA A 4 -14.16 25.00 17.24
N SER A 5 -13.21 24.23 17.79
CA SER A 5 -11.80 24.33 17.43
C SER A 5 -11.52 23.77 16.02
N LEU A 6 -12.22 22.70 15.65
CA LEU A 6 -12.18 22.08 14.32
C LEU A 6 -12.87 22.96 13.27
N GLN A 7 -13.96 23.65 13.63
CA GLN A 7 -14.64 24.58 12.72
C GLN A 7 -13.80 25.82 12.39
N LYS A 8 -13.00 26.34 13.35
CA LYS A 8 -12.06 27.45 13.09
C LYS A 8 -10.92 27.09 12.14
N LEU A 9 -10.52 25.83 12.10
CA LEU A 9 -9.49 25.35 11.15
C LEU A 9 -10.05 25.24 9.73
N LYS A 10 -11.37 25.08 9.51
CA LYS A 10 -11.96 24.90 8.17
C LYS A 10 -11.81 26.12 7.24
N SER A 11 -11.49 27.31 7.75
CA SER A 11 -11.29 28.52 6.94
C SER A 11 -9.86 28.72 6.45
N LEU A 12 -8.91 27.88 6.85
CA LEU A 12 -7.53 27.93 6.35
C LEU A 12 -7.40 27.10 5.06
N ASN A 13 -6.69 27.64 4.07
CA ASN A 13 -6.29 26.90 2.88
C ASN A 13 -5.15 25.93 3.22
N TRP A 14 -5.48 24.86 3.95
CA TRP A 14 -4.52 23.84 4.41
C TRP A 14 -3.66 23.27 3.30
N GLU A 15 -4.23 23.12 2.11
CA GLU A 15 -3.51 22.58 0.96
C GLU A 15 -2.32 23.47 0.59
N SER A 16 -2.54 24.78 0.45
CA SER A 16 -1.47 25.74 0.15
C SER A 16 -0.40 25.78 1.24
N LEU A 17 -0.79 25.66 2.51
CA LEU A 17 0.11 25.71 3.66
C LEU A 17 0.99 24.48 3.77
N VAL A 18 0.38 23.30 3.66
CA VAL A 18 1.10 22.02 3.63
C VAL A 18 2.01 21.98 2.41
N GLN A 19 1.54 22.45 1.26
CA GLN A 19 2.35 22.55 0.04
C GLN A 19 3.57 23.46 0.25
N SER A 20 3.42 24.63 0.88
CA SER A 20 4.56 25.51 1.22
C SER A 20 5.56 24.80 2.13
N LEU A 21 5.12 24.13 3.19
CA LEU A 21 6.00 23.39 4.10
C LEU A 21 6.77 22.26 3.38
N VAL A 22 6.07 21.50 2.53
CA VAL A 22 6.65 20.45 1.69
C VAL A 22 7.70 21.03 0.76
N ASN A 23 7.36 22.08 0.02
CA ASN A 23 8.25 22.73 -0.95
C ASN A 23 9.50 23.29 -0.26
N ASP A 24 9.36 24.00 0.86
CA ASP A 24 10.48 24.55 1.64
C ASP A 24 11.47 23.46 2.06
N SER A 25 10.96 22.28 2.44
CA SER A 25 11.80 21.15 2.84
C SER A 25 12.42 20.42 1.64
N MET A 26 11.66 20.27 0.55
CA MET A 26 12.14 19.68 -0.70
C MET A 26 13.28 20.51 -1.28
N THR A 27 13.13 21.82 -1.42
CA THR A 27 14.17 22.72 -1.98
C THR A 27 15.49 22.65 -1.21
N LYS A 28 15.43 22.42 0.11
CA LYS A 28 16.63 22.24 0.94
C LYS A 28 17.25 20.84 0.81
N ALA A 29 16.43 19.79 0.77
CA ALA A 29 16.90 18.41 0.76
C ALA A 29 17.38 17.95 -0.63
N MET A 30 16.73 18.42 -1.70
CA MET A 30 16.93 17.90 -3.05
C MET A 30 18.35 18.11 -3.60
N PRO A 31 18.99 19.28 -3.45
CA PRO A 31 20.36 19.48 -3.92
C PRO A 31 21.35 18.49 -3.29
N CYS A 32 21.16 18.13 -2.02
CA CYS A 32 22.00 17.14 -1.33
C CYS A 32 21.70 15.73 -1.83
N ALA A 33 20.43 15.33 -1.85
CA ALA A 33 20.01 13.99 -2.28
C ALA A 33 20.43 13.67 -3.73
N LEU A 34 20.38 14.66 -4.63
CA LEU A 34 20.79 14.47 -6.02
C LEU A 34 22.30 14.37 -6.21
N LYS A 35 23.11 15.02 -5.37
CA LYS A 35 24.57 14.85 -5.39
C LYS A 35 24.99 13.43 -4.99
N GLU A 36 24.23 12.80 -4.09
CA GLU A 36 24.51 11.44 -3.62
C GLU A 36 23.90 10.36 -4.53
N ARG A 37 22.97 10.72 -5.41
CA ARG A 37 22.26 9.77 -6.28
C ARG A 37 23.22 9.08 -7.26
N LYS A 38 23.09 7.75 -7.33
CA LYS A 38 23.76 6.87 -8.31
C LYS A 38 22.78 6.45 -9.41
N SER A 39 23.30 6.04 -10.57
CA SER A 39 22.49 5.71 -11.77
C SER A 39 21.40 4.65 -11.55
N GLU A 40 21.61 3.71 -10.63
CA GLU A 40 20.69 2.60 -10.34
C GLU A 40 19.82 2.86 -9.08
N THR A 41 19.92 4.04 -8.50
CA THR A 41 19.18 4.41 -7.28
C THR A 41 18.06 5.40 -7.60
N GLU A 42 16.93 5.17 -6.97
CA GLU A 42 15.81 6.08 -6.84
C GLU A 42 15.86 6.83 -5.51
N LEU A 43 15.03 7.86 -5.38
CA LEU A 43 14.87 8.61 -4.14
C LEU A 43 13.63 8.12 -3.40
N ALA A 44 13.80 7.74 -2.14
CA ALA A 44 12.73 7.39 -1.23
C ALA A 44 12.44 8.56 -0.29
N PHE A 45 11.20 9.04 -0.32
CA PHE A 45 10.74 10.16 0.50
C PHE A 45 9.92 9.65 1.68
N THR A 46 10.25 10.11 2.88
CA THR A 46 9.42 9.92 4.08
C THR A 46 9.10 11.28 4.67
N ALA A 47 7.83 11.64 4.67
CA ALA A 47 7.32 12.85 5.32
C ALA A 47 6.69 12.48 6.66
N LEU A 48 7.18 13.10 7.74
CA LEU A 48 6.59 13.01 9.07
C LEU A 48 5.94 14.34 9.40
N VAL A 49 4.62 14.34 9.54
CA VAL A 49 3.85 15.50 9.99
C VAL A 49 3.45 15.27 11.44
N SER A 50 3.76 16.23 12.31
CA SER A 50 3.28 16.25 13.68
C SER A 50 2.62 17.59 13.98
N GLY A 51 1.63 17.59 14.87
CA GLY A 51 0.88 18.79 15.22
C GLY A 51 0.53 18.82 16.70
N ASN A 52 0.63 19.99 17.32
CA ASN A 52 0.15 20.23 18.68
C ASN A 52 -0.89 21.35 18.67
N LEU A 53 -2.17 20.95 18.58
CA LEU A 53 -3.31 21.88 18.55
C LEU A 53 -3.47 22.68 19.85
N GLY A 54 -2.86 22.26 20.97
CA GLY A 54 -2.84 23.03 22.21
C GLY A 54 -2.05 24.34 22.09
N LYS A 55 -1.26 24.51 21.02
CA LYS A 55 -0.56 25.76 20.70
C LYS A 55 -1.42 26.77 19.92
N LEU A 56 -2.64 26.40 19.51
CA LEU A 56 -3.58 27.33 18.87
C LEU A 56 -4.18 28.27 19.91
N VAL A 57 -4.02 29.58 19.71
CA VAL A 57 -4.67 30.59 20.54
C VAL A 57 -6.16 30.64 20.15
N PRO A 58 -7.12 30.42 21.08
CA PRO A 58 -8.53 30.23 20.72
C PRO A 58 -9.22 31.43 20.06
N ASN A 59 -8.68 32.65 20.14
CA ASN A 59 -9.41 33.89 19.81
C ASN A 59 -8.87 34.69 18.62
N GLU A 60 -7.84 34.24 17.91
CA GLU A 60 -7.31 34.91 16.72
C GLU A 60 -7.64 34.13 15.43
N LYS A 61 -7.77 34.83 14.30
CA LYS A 61 -7.78 34.17 12.99
C LYS A 61 -6.42 33.54 12.79
N ALA A 62 -6.33 32.22 12.86
CA ALA A 62 -5.08 31.51 12.67
C ALA A 62 -4.52 31.82 11.26
N GLY A 63 -3.32 32.41 11.23
CA GLY A 63 -2.58 32.72 10.01
C GLY A 63 -1.55 31.65 9.66
N GLU A 64 -0.74 31.92 8.63
CA GLU A 64 0.38 31.06 8.19
C GLU A 64 1.39 30.77 9.31
N GLU A 65 1.74 31.78 10.10
CA GLU A 65 2.68 31.64 11.22
C GLU A 65 2.14 30.74 12.34
N ASP A 66 0.84 30.80 12.63
CA ASP A 66 0.23 29.95 13.65
C ASP A 66 0.26 28.48 13.25
N VAL A 67 0.10 28.19 11.96
CA VAL A 67 0.22 26.82 11.43
C VAL A 67 1.65 26.30 11.54
N ARG A 68 2.67 27.11 11.25
CA ARG A 68 4.09 26.75 11.45
C ARG A 68 4.44 26.55 12.93
N ARG A 69 3.73 27.20 13.85
CA ARG A 69 3.88 26.99 15.31
C ARG A 69 3.23 25.69 15.79
N VAL A 70 2.12 25.31 15.13
CA VAL A 70 1.29 24.15 15.52
C VAL A 70 1.80 22.88 14.89
N PHE A 71 2.13 22.91 13.60
CA PHE A 71 2.58 21.77 12.83
C PHE A 71 4.06 21.85 12.51
N SER A 72 4.73 20.72 12.63
CA SER A 72 6.08 20.54 12.12
C SER A 72 6.09 19.40 11.11
N MET A 73 6.86 19.60 10.04
CA MET A 73 7.07 18.60 9.02
C MET A 73 8.55 18.31 8.91
N HIS A 74 8.89 17.02 8.92
CA HIS A 74 10.24 16.55 8.68
C HIS A 74 10.23 15.71 7.41
N LEU A 75 11.08 16.07 6.47
CA LEU A 75 11.29 15.32 5.25
C LEU A 75 12.62 14.58 5.34
N HIS A 76 12.55 13.26 5.21
CA HIS A 76 13.73 12.41 5.06
C HIS A 76 13.80 11.89 3.63
N VAL A 77 14.95 12.08 2.99
CA VAL A 77 15.23 11.59 1.64
C VAL A 77 16.38 10.61 1.73
N SER A 78 16.19 9.40 1.22
CA SER A 78 17.22 8.36 1.16
C SER A 78 17.32 7.77 -0.23
N LEU A 79 18.47 7.17 -0.54
CA LEU A 79 18.64 6.38 -1.74
C LEU A 79 17.94 5.03 -1.60
N TYR A 80 17.30 4.57 -2.66
CA TYR A 80 16.61 3.29 -2.73
C TYR A 80 16.96 2.58 -4.04
N THR A 81 17.39 1.33 -3.97
CA THR A 81 17.58 0.49 -5.16
C THR A 81 16.32 -0.35 -5.35
N PRO A 82 15.49 -0.07 -6.37
CA PRO A 82 14.31 -0.87 -6.64
C PRO A 82 14.71 -2.28 -7.06
N LEU A 83 13.95 -3.27 -6.59
CA LEU A 83 14.08 -4.63 -7.09
C LEU A 83 13.48 -4.72 -8.48
N ALA A 84 14.21 -5.34 -9.42
CA ALA A 84 13.71 -5.56 -10.76
C ALA A 84 12.49 -6.50 -10.73
N PHE A 85 11.39 -6.05 -11.32
CA PHE A 85 10.16 -6.83 -11.44
C PHE A 85 10.36 -8.04 -12.36
N GLY A 86 9.68 -9.16 -12.06
CA GLY A 86 9.69 -10.37 -12.88
C GLY A 86 10.93 -11.27 -12.73
N LEU A 87 12.01 -10.81 -12.09
CA LEU A 87 13.16 -11.65 -11.82
C LEU A 87 12.88 -12.60 -10.65
N ARG A 88 13.20 -13.89 -10.84
CA ARG A 88 13.14 -14.90 -9.78
C ARG A 88 14.05 -14.47 -8.61
N LYS A 89 13.56 -14.62 -7.38
CA LYS A 89 14.13 -14.15 -6.09
C LYS A 89 13.96 -12.67 -5.78
N ASN A 90 13.37 -11.87 -6.69
CA ASN A 90 13.03 -10.47 -6.41
C ASN A 90 11.59 -10.30 -5.93
N GLY A 91 10.79 -11.37 -5.98
CA GLY A 91 9.42 -11.36 -5.48
C GLY A 91 9.34 -11.23 -3.97
N ALA A 92 8.16 -10.85 -3.50
CA ALA A 92 7.87 -10.80 -2.09
C ALA A 92 7.62 -12.22 -1.55
N HIS A 93 8.18 -12.50 -0.39
CA HIS A 93 7.92 -13.69 0.40
C HIS A 93 7.12 -13.25 1.62
N LEU A 94 5.87 -13.67 1.69
CA LEU A 94 4.89 -13.12 2.61
C LEU A 94 4.61 -14.11 3.74
N ALA A 95 4.39 -13.60 4.96
CA ALA A 95 3.91 -14.40 6.09
C ALA A 95 2.74 -13.69 6.77
N VAL A 96 1.60 -14.37 6.90
CA VAL A 96 0.40 -13.85 7.59
C VAL A 96 0.58 -14.03 9.10
N VAL A 97 0.62 -12.92 9.85
CA VAL A 97 1.02 -12.98 11.28
C VAL A 97 0.27 -12.07 12.26
N GLY A 98 -0.50 -11.10 11.78
CA GLY A 98 -1.10 -10.10 12.67
C GLY A 98 -2.54 -9.81 12.34
N HIS A 99 -3.28 -9.27 13.30
CA HIS A 99 -4.63 -8.77 13.06
C HIS A 99 -4.62 -7.46 12.26
N GLY A 100 -5.78 -7.13 11.68
CA GLY A 100 -6.00 -5.84 11.00
C GLY A 100 -5.74 -4.64 11.90
N ARG A 101 -5.54 -3.46 11.30
CA ARG A 101 -5.23 -2.24 12.05
C ARG A 101 -6.48 -1.64 12.66
N ASP A 102 -6.38 -1.18 13.90
CA ASP A 102 -7.48 -0.44 14.56
C ASP A 102 -7.84 0.85 13.81
N VAL A 103 -6.82 1.57 13.31
CA VAL A 103 -6.99 2.84 12.58
C VAL A 103 -6.38 2.72 11.18
N ALA A 104 -6.97 1.85 10.36
CA ALA A 104 -6.44 1.57 9.02
C ALA A 104 -6.49 2.75 8.06
N ASN A 105 -7.47 3.65 8.18
CA ASN A 105 -7.66 4.78 7.28
C ASN A 105 -6.55 5.84 7.36
N ALA A 106 -5.63 5.75 8.32
CA ALA A 106 -4.53 6.70 8.48
C ALA A 106 -3.17 6.01 8.35
N LYS A 107 -2.20 6.71 7.77
CA LYS A 107 -0.78 6.34 7.83
C LYS A 107 -0.13 7.10 8.98
N TYR A 108 -0.17 6.53 10.18
CA TYR A 108 0.25 7.19 11.42
C TYR A 108 1.45 6.50 12.07
N SER A 109 2.24 7.25 12.84
CA SER A 109 3.54 6.81 13.36
C SER A 109 3.45 5.74 14.45
N ASP A 110 2.35 5.68 15.22
CA ASP A 110 2.14 4.62 16.22
C ASP A 110 2.12 3.22 15.59
N TRP A 111 1.74 3.10 14.31
CA TRP A 111 1.78 1.83 13.60
C TRP A 111 3.17 1.14 13.66
N VAL A 112 4.25 1.94 13.70
CA VAL A 112 5.62 1.41 13.85
C VAL A 112 5.80 0.69 15.20
N ARG A 113 5.23 1.24 16.28
CA ARG A 113 5.24 0.60 17.61
C ARG A 113 4.34 -0.62 17.63
N MET A 114 3.13 -0.50 17.06
CA MET A 114 2.12 -1.56 17.07
C MET A 114 2.55 -2.81 16.31
N ARG A 115 3.26 -2.66 15.18
CA ARG A 115 3.72 -3.81 14.38
C ARG A 115 5.02 -4.44 14.90
N LYS A 116 5.74 -3.79 15.83
CA LYS A 116 7.03 -4.29 16.34
C LYS A 116 6.94 -5.71 16.93
N PRO A 117 5.90 -6.09 17.69
CA PRO A 117 5.76 -7.47 18.18
C PRO A 117 5.61 -8.50 17.06
N LEU A 118 4.95 -8.14 15.95
CA LEU A 118 4.75 -9.03 14.80
C LEU A 118 6.06 -9.43 14.13
N GLU A 119 7.10 -8.61 14.24
CA GLU A 119 8.43 -8.91 13.71
C GLU A 119 9.05 -10.17 14.34
N LYS A 120 8.65 -10.54 15.58
CA LYS A 120 9.08 -11.78 16.22
C LYS A 120 8.53 -13.04 15.52
N LEU A 121 7.45 -12.87 14.76
CA LEU A 121 6.80 -13.93 13.99
C LEU A 121 7.33 -14.00 12.56
N ARG A 122 8.24 -13.11 12.14
CA ARG A 122 8.79 -13.11 10.78
C ARG A 122 9.69 -14.33 10.55
N PRO A 123 9.34 -15.26 9.64
CA PRO A 123 10.27 -16.26 9.17
C PRO A 123 11.48 -15.60 8.47
N PRO A 124 12.71 -16.14 8.57
CA PRO A 124 13.91 -15.51 7.99
C PRO A 124 13.82 -15.20 6.49
N SER A 125 13.05 -16.00 5.73
CA SER A 125 12.85 -15.80 4.30
C SER A 125 11.77 -14.77 3.96
N ALA A 126 10.91 -14.38 4.91
CA ALA A 126 9.80 -13.48 4.65
C ALA A 126 10.29 -12.03 4.53
N THR A 127 9.98 -11.40 3.41
CA THR A 127 10.31 -10.00 3.13
C THR A 127 9.20 -9.04 3.57
N GLU A 128 7.99 -9.55 3.81
CA GLU A 128 6.89 -8.77 4.37
C GLU A 128 5.93 -9.63 5.19
N LEU A 129 5.30 -8.97 6.17
CA LEU A 129 4.27 -9.54 7.04
C LEU A 129 2.89 -9.07 6.57
N LEU A 130 1.95 -9.99 6.49
CA LEU A 130 0.56 -9.75 6.16
C LEU A 130 -0.33 -9.78 7.40
N LEU A 131 -1.43 -9.06 7.30
CA LEU A 131 -2.47 -8.94 8.31
C LEU A 131 -3.72 -9.69 7.86
N SER A 132 -4.35 -10.38 8.80
CA SER A 132 -5.64 -11.06 8.65
C SER A 132 -6.35 -11.06 10.00
N SER A 133 -7.66 -10.92 10.03
CA SER A 133 -8.39 -10.95 11.31
C SER A 133 -8.60 -12.38 11.84
N ASP A 134 -8.68 -13.36 10.94
CA ASP A 134 -9.10 -14.73 11.22
C ASP A 134 -8.12 -15.80 10.70
N GLY A 135 -7.06 -15.39 10.01
CA GLY A 135 -6.09 -16.27 9.37
C GLY A 135 -6.51 -16.76 7.98
N ASP A 136 -7.73 -16.45 7.54
CA ASP A 136 -8.24 -16.83 6.23
C ASP A 136 -8.35 -15.62 5.29
N HIS A 137 -9.06 -14.58 5.72
CA HIS A 137 -9.29 -13.36 4.95
C HIS A 137 -8.09 -12.42 5.09
N ILE A 138 -7.28 -12.35 4.04
CA ILE A 138 -6.07 -11.53 4.03
C ILE A 138 -6.41 -10.07 3.72
N LEU A 139 -5.96 -9.16 4.58
CA LEU A 139 -6.28 -7.74 4.52
C LEU A 139 -5.23 -6.96 3.71
N GLU A 140 -4.09 -6.68 4.34
CA GLU A 140 -2.98 -5.92 3.77
C GLU A 140 -1.66 -6.33 4.40
N GLY A 141 -0.55 -5.84 3.88
CA GLY A 141 0.75 -5.94 4.51
C GLY A 141 0.96 -4.91 5.64
N CYS A 142 2.01 -5.13 6.42
CA CYS A 142 2.47 -4.15 7.39
C CYS A 142 2.83 -2.80 6.73
N LEU A 143 3.28 -2.79 5.46
CA LEU A 143 3.66 -1.57 4.74
C LEU A 143 3.09 -1.50 3.32
N THR A 144 2.27 -2.47 2.91
CA THR A 144 1.78 -2.61 1.54
C THR A 144 0.29 -2.97 1.50
N ASN A 145 -0.38 -2.68 0.39
CA ASN A 145 -1.67 -3.31 0.08
C ASN A 145 -1.43 -4.63 -0.68
N PHE A 146 -2.32 -5.60 -0.50
CA PHE A 146 -2.18 -6.95 -1.06
C PHE A 146 -3.26 -7.22 -2.13
N PHE A 147 -2.86 -7.95 -3.17
CA PHE A 147 -3.69 -8.28 -4.31
C PHE A 147 -3.46 -9.72 -4.77
N VAL A 148 -4.51 -10.36 -5.26
CA VAL A 148 -4.42 -11.64 -5.98
C VAL A 148 -5.21 -11.58 -7.28
N LEU A 149 -4.71 -12.27 -8.32
CA LEU A 149 -5.50 -12.66 -9.48
C LEU A 149 -6.11 -14.01 -9.18
N CYS A 150 -7.42 -14.05 -9.04
CA CYS A 150 -8.19 -15.22 -8.65
C CYS A 150 -9.03 -15.70 -9.83
N ARG A 151 -9.08 -17.01 -10.08
CA ARG A 151 -10.06 -17.59 -11.00
C ARG A 151 -11.46 -17.37 -10.47
N LYS A 152 -12.36 -16.95 -11.35
CA LYS A 152 -13.79 -16.93 -11.04
C LYS A 152 -14.27 -18.37 -10.86
N ASP A 153 -14.96 -18.65 -9.77
CA ASP A 153 -15.74 -19.88 -9.64
C ASP A 153 -16.89 -19.77 -10.66
N ASN A 154 -16.92 -20.65 -11.67
CA ASN A 154 -17.98 -20.69 -12.69
C ASN A 154 -19.36 -21.14 -12.12
N MET A 155 -19.58 -21.02 -10.81
CA MET A 155 -20.81 -21.48 -10.13
C MET A 155 -21.86 -20.38 -9.98
N GLU A 156 -21.56 -19.14 -10.34
CA GLU A 156 -22.56 -18.07 -10.49
C GLU A 156 -22.82 -17.84 -11.99
N GLU A 157 -23.39 -18.84 -12.66
CA GLU A 157 -24.13 -18.63 -13.91
C GLU A 157 -25.47 -17.95 -13.55
N ASP A 158 -25.43 -16.65 -13.27
CA ASP A 158 -26.64 -15.84 -13.39
C ASP A 158 -26.97 -15.72 -14.88
N GLY A 159 -28.10 -16.34 -15.25
CA GLY A 159 -28.59 -16.49 -16.62
C GLY A 159 -28.97 -15.18 -17.30
N GLU A 160 -27.97 -14.38 -17.68
CA GLU A 160 -28.16 -13.28 -18.63
C GLU A 160 -27.52 -13.63 -19.98
N SER A 161 -28.43 -13.79 -20.96
CA SER A 161 -28.24 -13.98 -22.40
C SER A 161 -26.91 -13.47 -22.97
N ALA A 162 -26.15 -14.41 -23.51
CA ALA A 162 -24.85 -14.25 -24.15
C ALA A 162 -24.84 -13.48 -25.50
N GLU A 163 -25.69 -12.46 -25.69
CA GLU A 163 -25.85 -11.81 -26.99
C GLU A 163 -25.44 -10.33 -27.08
N ASN A 164 -25.04 -9.64 -26.00
CA ASN A 164 -24.71 -8.20 -26.12
C ASN A 164 -23.47 -7.68 -25.36
N MET A 165 -22.54 -8.54 -24.92
CA MET A 165 -21.22 -8.05 -24.48
C MET A 165 -20.23 -8.08 -25.64
N GLN A 166 -19.89 -6.89 -26.12
CA GLN A 166 -18.67 -6.63 -26.88
C GLN A 166 -17.52 -7.35 -26.17
N LYS A 167 -17.09 -8.50 -26.72
CA LYS A 167 -16.02 -9.33 -26.15
C LYS A 167 -14.80 -8.44 -25.96
N SER A 168 -14.57 -8.04 -24.71
CA SER A 168 -13.30 -7.48 -24.26
C SER A 168 -12.19 -8.34 -24.84
N LYS A 169 -11.14 -7.72 -25.36
CA LYS A 169 -9.92 -8.36 -25.90
C LYS A 169 -9.31 -9.36 -24.91
N TYR A 170 -9.76 -9.33 -23.66
CA TYR A 170 -9.40 -10.25 -22.62
C TYR A 170 -10.65 -10.86 -21.95
N CYS A 171 -11.07 -12.03 -22.44
CA CYS A 171 -12.07 -12.86 -21.78
C CYS A 171 -11.45 -13.51 -20.53
N TYR A 172 -11.22 -12.73 -19.48
CA TYR A 172 -10.59 -13.24 -18.28
C TYR A 172 -11.61 -14.02 -17.43
N SER A 173 -11.39 -15.34 -17.34
CA SER A 173 -11.89 -16.18 -16.24
C SER A 173 -11.23 -15.82 -14.88
N LEU A 174 -10.63 -14.63 -14.79
CA LEU A 174 -9.81 -14.15 -13.70
C LEU A 174 -10.32 -12.78 -13.27
N GLU A 175 -10.28 -12.52 -11.97
CA GLU A 175 -10.57 -11.24 -11.37
C GLU A 175 -9.46 -10.83 -10.41
N LEU A 176 -9.22 -9.53 -10.30
CA LEU A 176 -8.34 -8.96 -9.29
C LEU A 176 -9.11 -8.81 -7.98
N GLN A 177 -8.63 -9.45 -6.92
CA GLN A 177 -9.17 -9.31 -5.57
C GLN A 177 -8.22 -8.52 -4.67
N THR A 178 -8.77 -7.65 -3.83
CA THR A 178 -8.05 -6.93 -2.77
C THR A 178 -9.03 -6.57 -1.65
N ALA A 179 -8.57 -6.52 -0.41
CA ALA A 179 -9.44 -6.17 0.71
C ALA A 179 -10.04 -4.76 0.53
N PRO A 180 -11.34 -4.57 0.86
CA PRO A 180 -12.00 -3.28 0.76
C PRO A 180 -11.51 -2.35 1.85
N ILE A 181 -11.53 -1.03 1.62
CA ILE A 181 -11.17 -0.02 2.62
C ILE A 181 -12.06 -0.15 3.88
N SER A 182 -13.35 -0.48 3.69
CA SER A 182 -14.29 -0.76 4.78
C SER A 182 -13.89 -1.97 5.63
N GLY A 183 -13.04 -2.86 5.11
CA GLY A 183 -12.46 -4.01 5.83
C GLY A 183 -11.24 -3.64 6.70
N GLY A 184 -10.91 -2.35 6.83
CA GLY A 184 -9.82 -1.91 7.70
C GLY A 184 -8.44 -2.06 7.06
N VAL A 185 -8.29 -1.60 5.82
CA VAL A 185 -6.98 -1.48 5.13
C VAL A 185 -6.65 -0.03 4.79
N LEU A 186 -5.36 0.29 4.70
CA LEU A 186 -4.93 1.62 4.32
C LEU A 186 -5.35 1.96 2.88
N PRO A 187 -6.00 3.11 2.62
CA PRO A 187 -6.32 3.57 1.27
C PRO A 187 -5.05 4.04 0.55
N GLY A 188 -4.20 3.09 0.13
CA GLY A 188 -2.94 3.38 -0.53
C GLY A 188 -3.12 4.07 -1.88
N VAL A 189 -2.28 5.06 -2.17
CA VAL A 189 -2.30 5.78 -3.47
C VAL A 189 -2.05 4.81 -4.63
N VAL A 190 -1.05 3.93 -4.52
CA VAL A 190 -0.74 2.95 -5.58
C VAL A 190 -1.84 1.88 -5.69
N ARG A 191 -2.49 1.49 -4.59
CA ARG A 191 -3.67 0.62 -4.61
C ARG A 191 -4.77 1.22 -5.48
N LYS A 192 -5.08 2.51 -5.28
CA LYS A 192 -6.07 3.22 -6.09
C LYS A 192 -5.69 3.21 -7.59
N VAL A 193 -4.44 3.52 -7.90
CA VAL A 193 -3.93 3.49 -9.28
C VAL A 193 -4.06 2.10 -9.91
N VAL A 194 -3.73 1.04 -9.18
CA VAL A 194 -3.90 -0.35 -9.66
C VAL A 194 -5.36 -0.65 -10.01
N ILE A 195 -6.30 -0.30 -9.13
CA ILE A 195 -7.73 -0.52 -9.37
C ILE A 195 -8.18 0.25 -10.63
N GLU A 196 -7.82 1.53 -10.74
CA GLU A 196 -8.17 2.36 -11.90
C GLU A 196 -7.59 1.81 -13.21
N VAL A 197 -6.32 1.39 -13.19
CA VAL A 197 -5.66 0.75 -14.34
C VAL A 197 -6.41 -0.52 -14.74
N CYS A 198 -6.73 -1.40 -13.78
CA CYS A 198 -7.42 -2.66 -14.06
C CYS A 198 -8.79 -2.43 -14.68
N LEU A 199 -9.58 -1.50 -14.14
CA LEU A 199 -10.86 -1.10 -14.71
C LEU A 199 -10.72 -0.56 -16.15
N GLN A 200 -9.69 0.24 -16.41
CA GLN A 200 -9.43 0.82 -17.74
C GLN A 200 -9.05 -0.23 -18.78
N ILE A 201 -8.24 -1.22 -18.41
CA ILE A 201 -7.80 -2.28 -19.33
C ILE A 201 -8.77 -3.48 -19.38
N GLY A 202 -9.89 -3.41 -18.65
CA GLY A 202 -10.96 -4.41 -18.69
C GLY A 202 -10.69 -5.66 -17.84
N ILE A 203 -9.83 -5.58 -16.81
CA ILE A 203 -9.69 -6.63 -15.80
C ILE A 203 -10.78 -6.43 -14.74
N PRO A 204 -11.65 -7.43 -14.49
CA PRO A 204 -12.63 -7.35 -13.41
C PRO A 204 -11.95 -7.16 -12.05
N VAL A 205 -12.43 -6.21 -11.26
CA VAL A 205 -11.91 -5.93 -9.91
C VAL A 205 -13.01 -6.19 -8.89
N ARG A 206 -12.67 -6.91 -7.82
CA ARG A 206 -13.55 -7.18 -6.69
C ARG A 206 -12.87 -6.79 -5.39
N GLU A 207 -13.42 -5.80 -4.70
CA GLU A 207 -12.90 -5.38 -3.40
C GLU A 207 -13.41 -6.30 -2.28
N VAL A 208 -12.84 -7.51 -2.22
CA VAL A 208 -13.04 -8.50 -1.15
C VAL A 208 -11.68 -8.96 -0.63
N ALA A 209 -11.59 -9.23 0.68
CA ALA A 209 -10.38 -9.80 1.27
C ALA A 209 -10.15 -11.21 0.69
N PRO A 210 -9.00 -11.48 0.02
CA PRO A 210 -8.74 -12.80 -0.52
C PRO A 210 -8.70 -13.87 0.58
N SER A 211 -9.45 -14.96 0.39
CA SER A 211 -9.54 -16.09 1.34
C SER A 211 -8.46 -17.13 1.08
N TRP A 212 -7.63 -17.43 2.10
CA TRP A 212 -6.57 -18.44 2.05
C TRP A 212 -7.10 -19.84 1.75
N SER A 213 -8.32 -20.15 2.17
CA SER A 213 -9.02 -21.40 1.87
C SER A 213 -9.29 -21.58 0.37
N LYS A 214 -9.33 -20.48 -0.39
CA LYS A 214 -9.49 -20.47 -1.86
C LYS A 214 -8.17 -20.24 -2.61
N ARG A 215 -7.01 -20.37 -1.95
CA ARG A 215 -5.70 -20.07 -2.53
C ARG A 215 -5.36 -20.87 -3.80
N ASP A 216 -5.98 -22.02 -4.01
CA ASP A 216 -5.76 -22.83 -5.21
C ASP A 216 -6.31 -22.15 -6.48
N LEU A 217 -7.26 -21.24 -6.33
CA LEU A 217 -7.78 -20.40 -7.40
C LEU A 217 -6.87 -19.21 -7.72
N TRP A 218 -5.89 -18.89 -6.87
CA TRP A 218 -4.98 -17.76 -7.09
C TRP A 218 -3.90 -18.13 -8.11
N GLU A 219 -3.87 -17.40 -9.23
CA GLU A 219 -2.87 -17.56 -10.29
C GLU A 219 -1.63 -16.72 -10.03
N GLU A 220 -1.83 -15.48 -9.60
CA GLU A 220 -0.77 -14.50 -9.38
C GLU A 220 -1.11 -13.68 -8.13
N ALA A 221 -0.09 -13.14 -7.47
CA ALA A 221 -0.27 -12.24 -6.35
C ALA A 221 0.79 -11.15 -6.38
N PHE A 222 0.46 -9.98 -5.84
CA PHE A 222 1.38 -8.87 -5.74
C PHE A 222 1.05 -7.96 -4.56
N VAL A 223 2.05 -7.18 -4.15
CA VAL A 223 1.91 -6.14 -3.12
C VAL A 223 2.27 -4.78 -3.68
N THR A 224 1.68 -3.73 -3.11
CA THR A 224 1.88 -2.35 -3.59
C THR A 224 2.13 -1.38 -2.44
N ASN A 225 3.02 -0.40 -2.68
CA ASN A 225 3.15 0.81 -1.87
C ASN A 225 3.89 1.89 -2.66
N GLY A 226 4.04 3.09 -2.08
CA GLY A 226 4.73 4.20 -2.74
C GLY A 226 6.24 3.99 -2.98
N LEU A 227 6.86 2.96 -2.42
CA LEU A 227 8.30 2.68 -2.60
C LEU A 227 8.54 1.63 -3.69
N ARG A 228 7.82 0.51 -3.61
CA ARG A 228 7.97 -0.64 -4.51
C ARG A 228 7.09 -0.54 -5.75
N LEU A 229 6.13 0.39 -5.76
CA LEU A 229 5.01 0.49 -6.70
C LEU A 229 4.20 -0.80 -6.77
N LEU A 230 4.70 -1.80 -7.50
CA LEU A 230 4.13 -3.12 -7.62
C LEU A 230 5.24 -4.17 -7.57
N GLN A 231 5.17 -5.06 -6.58
CA GLN A 231 6.08 -6.19 -6.42
C GLN A 231 5.28 -7.50 -6.48
N HIS A 232 5.63 -8.38 -7.40
CA HIS A 232 5.03 -9.72 -7.47
C HIS A 232 5.37 -10.54 -6.23
N VAL A 233 4.52 -11.51 -5.91
CA VAL A 233 4.69 -12.41 -4.78
C VAL A 233 5.19 -13.76 -5.29
N GLU A 234 6.21 -14.28 -4.63
CA GLU A 234 6.75 -15.62 -4.89
C GLU A 234 6.18 -16.64 -3.92
N THR A 235 6.05 -16.30 -2.63
CA THR A 235 5.48 -17.22 -1.64
C THR A 235 4.58 -16.51 -0.64
N ILE A 236 3.57 -17.22 -0.16
CA ILE A 236 2.74 -16.81 0.98
C ILE A 236 2.71 -17.94 1.98
N ARG A 237 2.98 -17.63 3.24
CA ARG A 237 2.88 -18.55 4.37
C ARG A 237 1.77 -18.13 5.32
N VAL A 238 0.92 -19.08 5.71
CA VAL A 238 -0.15 -18.89 6.69
C VAL A 238 0.01 -19.92 7.81
N PRO A 239 -0.13 -19.53 9.08
CA PRO A 239 -0.03 -20.47 10.19
C PRO A 239 -1.19 -21.47 10.15
N VAL A 240 -0.89 -22.75 10.35
CA VAL A 240 -1.91 -23.82 10.44
C VAL A 240 -2.90 -23.58 11.58
N SER A 241 -2.47 -22.89 12.64
CA SER A 241 -3.28 -22.62 13.83
C SER A 241 -3.24 -21.14 14.20
N TRP A 242 -4.16 -20.36 13.63
CA TRP A 242 -4.26 -18.92 13.84
C TRP A 242 -4.37 -18.51 15.32
N ASN A 243 -5.26 -19.16 16.07
CA ASN A 243 -5.58 -18.80 17.46
C ASN A 243 -4.40 -18.95 18.45
N LEU A 244 -3.34 -19.67 18.07
CA LEU A 244 -2.18 -19.92 18.93
C LEU A 244 -1.00 -19.00 18.61
N LEU A 245 -1.17 -18.06 17.69
CA LEU A 245 -0.07 -17.29 17.15
C LEU A 245 0.49 -16.26 18.15
N SER A 246 -0.37 -15.66 18.98
CA SER A 246 0.01 -14.59 19.91
C SER A 246 1.01 -15.01 21.00
N SER A 247 1.12 -16.32 21.27
CA SER A 247 2.03 -16.89 22.28
C SER A 247 3.28 -17.52 21.70
N LYS A 248 3.52 -17.39 20.39
CA LYS A 248 4.59 -18.10 19.68
C LYS A 248 5.64 -17.17 19.08
N THR A 249 6.78 -17.75 18.76
CA THR A 249 7.80 -17.23 17.84
C THR A 249 7.68 -17.92 16.48
N TRP A 250 8.32 -17.38 15.44
CA TRP A 250 8.26 -17.98 14.09
C TRP A 250 8.70 -19.45 14.01
N GLN A 251 9.58 -19.89 14.93
CA GLN A 251 10.12 -21.25 15.00
C GLN A 251 9.08 -22.28 15.50
N GLU A 252 8.12 -21.81 16.30
CA GLU A 252 7.09 -22.64 16.94
C GLU A 252 5.79 -22.70 16.12
N VAL A 253 5.75 -21.96 15.02
CA VAL A 253 4.63 -21.90 14.09
C VAL A 253 4.84 -22.91 12.98
N THR A 254 3.84 -23.77 12.78
CA THR A 254 3.73 -24.60 11.58
C THR A 254 3.04 -23.80 10.49
N TRP A 255 3.63 -23.78 9.30
CA TRP A 255 3.19 -22.95 8.18
C TRP A 255 2.66 -23.82 7.03
N GLU A 256 1.52 -23.45 6.48
CA GLU A 256 1.14 -23.81 5.13
C GLU A 256 1.70 -22.78 4.16
N GLU A 257 2.22 -23.24 3.03
CA GLU A 257 2.83 -22.38 2.02
C GLU A 257 2.15 -22.55 0.66
N LYS A 258 1.97 -21.44 -0.04
CA LYS A 258 1.69 -21.41 -1.47
C LYS A 258 2.86 -20.75 -2.17
N GLU A 259 3.44 -21.44 -3.14
CA GLU A 259 4.41 -20.89 -4.07
C GLU A 259 3.73 -20.48 -5.38
N PHE A 260 4.17 -19.35 -5.94
CA PHE A 260 3.74 -18.86 -7.24
C PHE A 260 4.87 -19.07 -8.26
N GLN A 261 4.50 -19.31 -9.52
CA GLN A 261 5.47 -19.47 -10.62
C GLN A 261 6.07 -18.13 -11.09
N GLY A 262 5.96 -17.06 -10.28
CA GLY A 262 6.30 -15.69 -10.63
C GLY A 262 5.14 -14.93 -11.30
N PRO A 263 5.34 -13.64 -11.65
CA PRO A 263 4.33 -12.86 -12.34
C PRO A 263 4.17 -13.38 -13.77
N ARG A 264 2.94 -13.59 -14.20
CA ARG A 264 2.62 -13.99 -15.58
C ARG A 264 2.14 -12.76 -16.35
N SER A 265 1.47 -12.98 -17.49
CA SER A 265 1.07 -11.94 -18.42
C SER A 265 0.21 -10.85 -17.77
N ILE A 266 -0.66 -11.17 -16.81
CA ILE A 266 -1.61 -10.17 -16.28
C ILE A 266 -0.93 -9.23 -15.29
N THR A 267 -0.22 -9.74 -14.27
CA THR A 267 0.47 -8.85 -13.32
C THR A 267 1.53 -8.02 -14.04
N THR A 268 2.15 -8.56 -15.10
CA THR A 268 3.10 -7.81 -15.95
C THR A 268 2.41 -6.65 -16.66
N VAL A 269 1.26 -6.87 -17.31
CA VAL A 269 0.49 -5.80 -17.96
C VAL A 269 0.03 -4.74 -16.96
N ILE A 270 -0.45 -5.15 -15.78
CA ILE A 270 -0.84 -4.21 -14.70
C ILE A 270 0.37 -3.36 -14.30
N GLN A 271 1.54 -3.99 -14.12
CA GLN A 271 2.75 -3.30 -13.71
C GLN A 271 3.22 -2.27 -14.75
N GLU A 272 3.18 -2.61 -16.03
CA GLU A 272 3.55 -1.70 -17.12
C GLU A 272 2.64 -0.47 -17.18
N GLU A 273 1.32 -0.66 -17.08
CA GLU A 273 0.36 0.44 -17.10
C GLU A 273 0.41 1.30 -15.82
N VAL A 274 0.69 0.70 -14.65
CA VAL A 274 0.94 1.45 -13.41
C VAL A 274 2.20 2.31 -13.54
N ILE A 275 3.28 1.80 -14.13
CA ILE A 275 4.51 2.58 -14.36
C ILE A 275 4.26 3.72 -15.34
N LYS A 276 3.54 3.46 -16.42
CA LYS A 276 3.17 4.49 -17.42
C LYS A 276 2.35 5.59 -16.78
N ARG A 277 1.37 5.24 -15.95
CA ARG A 277 0.57 6.17 -15.15
C ARG A 277 1.44 7.01 -14.20
N ALA A 278 2.34 6.37 -13.46
CA ALA A 278 3.27 7.05 -12.55
C ALA A 278 4.20 8.04 -13.27
N LYS A 279 4.63 7.73 -14.51
CA LYS A 279 5.43 8.64 -15.35
C LYS A 279 4.63 9.84 -15.84
N LEU A 280 3.35 9.65 -16.18
CA LEU A 280 2.47 10.71 -16.68
C LEU A 280 2.02 11.68 -15.57
N GLU A 281 1.75 11.16 -14.38
CA GLU A 281 1.23 11.92 -13.24
C GLU A 281 2.34 12.37 -12.26
N GLY A 282 3.59 11.99 -12.52
CA GLY A 282 4.72 12.31 -11.67
C GLY A 282 5.10 13.80 -11.69
N HIS A 283 5.52 14.32 -10.55
CA HIS A 283 6.06 15.67 -10.45
C HIS A 283 7.58 15.69 -10.71
N PRO A 284 8.08 16.54 -11.62
CA PRO A 284 9.51 16.62 -11.89
C PRO A 284 10.29 17.11 -10.67
N VAL A 285 11.17 16.26 -10.15
CA VAL A 285 12.05 16.60 -9.01
C VAL A 285 12.94 17.82 -9.29
N LYS A 286 13.28 18.05 -10.56
CA LYS A 286 14.03 19.24 -11.01
C LYS A 286 13.36 20.57 -10.65
N ALA A 287 12.05 20.58 -10.37
CA ALA A 287 11.34 21.76 -9.94
C ALA A 287 11.80 22.29 -8.57
N PHE A 288 12.54 21.49 -7.80
CA PHE A 288 13.02 21.82 -6.45
C PHE A 288 14.52 22.13 -6.37
N ILE A 289 15.19 22.37 -7.50
CA ILE A 289 16.65 22.64 -7.58
C ILE A 289 16.93 24.14 -7.84
N THR A 290 15.91 25.00 -7.76
CA THR A 290 16.07 26.46 -7.93
C THR A 290 16.99 27.08 -6.90
#